data_AF-A0A2T4DQS5-F1
#
_entry.id   AF-A0A2T4DQS5-F1
#
_cell.length_a   1.000
_cell.length_b   1.000
_cell.length_c   1.000
_cell.angle_alpha   90.00
_cell.angle_beta   90.00
_cell.angle_gamma   90.00
#
_symmetry.space_group_name_H-M   'P 1'
#
loop_
_entity.id
_entity.type
_entity.pdbx_description
1 polymer ?
#
loop_
_entity_poly.entity_id
_entity_poly.type
_entity_poly.pdbx_seq_one_letter_code
_entity_poly.pdbx_strand_id
1 'polypeptide(L)'
;MKTHGTFLLYYTGIIIILLLILKIVYVKKHKLISRYKSFIILDRILFFISFLGILITSLWDFNYLSYANPIPYKNWKSIQWDDFRGLKMPKDNLDGESKFAFIHSSLIINKSKSKIEIEANFHPCRSYVYNNQIFADRLLTHEIYHFHITEYCARLMRKDIIENIDRGGEICLSDLRTKYFRKERLLQKQYDEETYHSYVYAKQIHWQEKIDSLLISLENYSNPVIILNEQHQNKKNEFSKK
;
A
#
# COMPACT_ATOMS: atom_id res chain seq x y z
N MET A 1 7.19 -4.04 -4.78
CA MET A 1 7.01 -4.26 -3.32
C MET A 1 7.59 -5.57 -2.73
N LYS A 2 8.08 -6.57 -3.50
CA LYS A 2 8.71 -7.79 -2.92
C LYS A 2 10.22 -7.64 -2.60
N THR A 3 10.81 -6.46 -2.80
CA THR A 3 12.26 -6.24 -2.83
C THR A 3 12.87 -5.73 -1.52
N HIS A 4 12.11 -5.02 -0.68
CA HIS A 4 12.65 -4.44 0.57
C HIS A 4 12.91 -5.48 1.65
N GLY A 5 11.97 -6.42 1.85
CA GLY A 5 12.13 -7.48 2.84
C GLY A 5 13.31 -8.40 2.54
N THR A 6 13.56 -8.69 1.26
CA THR A 6 14.69 -9.53 0.84
C THR A 6 16.02 -8.80 1.01
N PHE A 7 16.12 -7.52 0.63
CA PHE A 7 17.34 -6.73 0.83
C PHE A 7 17.72 -6.59 2.32
N LEU A 8 16.75 -6.34 3.19
CA LEU A 8 16.98 -6.24 4.64
C LEU A 8 17.48 -7.58 5.21
N LEU A 9 16.94 -8.72 4.75
CA LEU A 9 17.39 -10.05 5.14
C LEU A 9 18.83 -10.34 4.67
N TYR A 10 19.19 -9.96 3.45
CA TYR A 10 20.56 -10.10 2.95
C TYR A 10 21.54 -9.20 3.71
N TYR A 11 21.18 -7.93 3.93
CA TYR A 11 22.01 -6.96 4.66
C TYR A 11 22.28 -7.42 6.10
N THR A 12 21.23 -7.83 6.82
CA THR A 12 21.37 -8.37 8.18
C THR A 12 22.17 -9.68 8.20
N GLY A 13 21.96 -10.58 7.23
CA GLY A 13 22.73 -11.81 7.09
C GLY A 13 24.23 -11.59 6.87
N ILE A 14 24.61 -10.66 5.98
CA ILE A 14 26.01 -10.33 5.69
C ILE A 14 26.69 -9.74 6.93
N ILE A 15 26.02 -8.84 7.65
CA ILE A 15 26.56 -8.24 8.88
C ILE A 15 26.80 -9.29 9.96
N ILE A 16 25.86 -10.22 10.15
CA ILE A 16 26.00 -11.32 11.11
C ILE A 16 27.24 -12.17 10.78
N ILE A 17 27.43 -12.54 9.51
CA ILE A 17 28.58 -13.34 9.07
C ILE A 17 29.90 -12.60 9.30
N LEU A 18 29.98 -11.31 8.94
CA LEU A 18 31.18 -10.50 9.10
C LEU A 18 31.58 -10.35 10.57
N LEU A 19 30.60 -10.30 11.47
CA LEU A 19 30.82 -10.23 12.91
C LEU A 19 31.18 -11.57 13.54
N LEU A 20 30.65 -12.70 13.03
CA LEU A 20 31.13 -14.02 13.43
C LEU A 20 32.61 -14.18 13.08
N ILE A 21 33.02 -13.72 11.89
CA ILE A 21 34.43 -13.69 11.48
C ILE A 21 35.25 -12.80 12.43
N LEU A 22 34.80 -11.59 12.73
CA LEU A 22 35.49 -10.69 13.67
C LEU A 22 35.59 -11.27 15.08
N LYS A 23 34.54 -11.93 15.59
CA LYS A 23 34.57 -12.64 16.87
C LYS A 23 35.58 -13.79 16.84
N ILE A 24 35.59 -14.61 15.78
CA ILE A 24 36.56 -15.71 15.61
C ILE A 24 38.00 -15.19 15.59
N VAL A 25 38.28 -14.13 14.82
CA VAL A 25 39.60 -13.49 14.76
C VAL A 25 40.01 -12.93 16.12
N TYR A 26 39.07 -12.31 16.85
CA TYR A 26 39.31 -11.76 18.19
C TYR A 26 39.59 -12.85 19.23
N VAL A 27 38.84 -13.97 19.20
CA VAL A 27 39.08 -15.15 20.07
C VAL A 27 40.50 -15.67 19.90
N LYS A 28 41.00 -15.74 18.65
CA LYS A 28 42.33 -16.23 18.33
C LYS A 28 43.45 -15.38 18.96
N LYS A 29 43.18 -14.11 19.29
CA LYS A 29 44.19 -13.13 19.73
C LYS A 29 44.24 -12.86 21.24
N HIS A 30 43.18 -13.11 22.02
CA HIS A 30 43.07 -12.63 23.42
C HIS A 30 42.62 -13.70 24.44
N LYS A 31 42.89 -13.54 25.75
CA LYS A 31 42.52 -14.47 26.86
C LYS A 31 41.03 -14.36 27.29
N LEU A 32 40.44 -15.46 27.78
CA LEU A 32 39.00 -15.65 28.08
C LEU A 32 38.26 -14.48 28.78
N ILE A 33 38.80 -13.90 29.85
CA ILE A 33 38.13 -12.82 30.62
C ILE A 33 38.02 -11.50 29.81
N SER A 34 39.01 -11.19 28.97
CA SER A 34 38.96 -10.02 28.07
C SER A 34 37.98 -10.21 26.90
N ARG A 35 37.63 -11.47 26.58
CA ARG A 35 36.70 -11.82 25.48
C ARG A 35 35.27 -11.41 25.80
N TYR A 36 34.77 -11.72 27.00
CA TYR A 36 33.39 -11.43 27.40
C TYR A 36 33.03 -9.94 27.32
N LYS A 37 33.86 -9.05 27.91
CA LYS A 37 33.62 -7.59 27.88
C LYS A 37 33.62 -7.03 26.45
N SER A 38 34.52 -7.55 25.61
CA SER A 38 34.66 -7.11 24.22
C SER A 38 33.50 -7.60 23.35
N PHE A 39 32.99 -8.81 23.59
CA PHE A 39 31.80 -9.31 22.91
C PHE A 39 30.55 -8.51 23.24
N ILE A 40 30.38 -8.07 24.49
CA ILE A 40 29.26 -7.19 24.86
C ILE A 40 29.33 -5.86 24.08
N ILE A 41 30.52 -5.27 23.94
CA ILE A 41 30.69 -4.03 23.18
C ILE A 41 30.34 -4.25 21.70
N LEU A 42 30.85 -5.32 21.09
CA LEU A 42 30.55 -5.67 19.70
C LEU A 42 29.05 -5.94 19.48
N ASP A 43 28.40 -6.64 20.42
CA ASP A 43 26.97 -6.94 20.36
C ASP A 43 26.11 -5.68 20.51
N ARG A 44 26.52 -4.73 21.35
CA ARG A 44 25.85 -3.42 21.45
C ARG A 44 25.99 -2.59 20.18
N ILE A 45 27.19 -2.57 19.59
CA ILE A 45 27.43 -1.90 18.30
C ILE A 45 26.57 -2.52 17.21
N LEU A 46 26.47 -3.86 17.16
CA LEU A 46 25.60 -4.56 16.22
C LEU A 46 24.12 -4.21 16.41
N PHE A 47 23.65 -4.25 17.66
CA PHE A 47 22.27 -3.90 17.97
C PHE A 47 21.97 -2.48 17.48
N PHE A 48 22.87 -1.54 17.73
CA PHE A 48 22.72 -0.16 17.30
C PHE A 48 22.75 0.00 15.77
N ILE A 49 23.69 -0.65 15.06
CA ILE A 49 23.78 -0.59 13.59
C ILE A 49 22.55 -1.25 12.94
N SER A 50 22.11 -2.40 13.47
CA SER A 50 20.90 -3.08 12.99
C SER A 50 19.66 -2.22 13.20
N PHE A 51 19.52 -1.63 14.39
CA PHE A 51 18.43 -0.71 14.70
C PHE A 51 18.45 0.52 13.77
N LEU A 52 19.63 1.13 13.56
CA LEU A 52 19.79 2.27 12.67
C LEU A 52 19.50 1.91 11.20
N GLY A 53 19.92 0.72 10.75
CA GLY A 53 19.62 0.22 9.41
C GLY A 53 18.12 0.01 9.19
N ILE A 54 17.43 -0.61 10.15
CA ILE A 54 15.96 -0.76 10.13
C ILE A 54 15.31 0.62 10.09
N LEU A 55 15.76 1.55 10.92
CA LEU A 55 15.25 2.93 10.96
C LEU A 55 15.41 3.60 9.58
N ILE A 56 16.62 3.60 9.01
CA ILE A 56 16.89 4.19 7.69
C ILE A 56 16.01 3.58 6.59
N THR A 57 15.88 2.25 6.55
CA THR A 57 15.02 1.60 5.54
C THR A 57 13.54 1.93 5.72
N SER A 58 13.06 2.05 6.98
CA SER A 58 11.67 2.43 7.26
C SER A 58 11.35 3.88 6.88
N LEU A 59 12.36 4.74 6.82
CA LEU A 59 12.23 6.14 6.44
C LEU A 59 12.14 6.33 4.92
N TRP A 60 12.40 5.30 4.10
CA TRP A 60 12.34 5.42 2.64
C TRP A 60 10.93 5.20 2.07
N ASP A 61 10.14 4.33 2.69
CA ASP A 61 8.78 4.01 2.23
C ASP A 61 7.78 5.15 2.53
N PHE A 62 8.18 6.13 3.35
CA PHE A 62 7.31 7.22 3.77
C PHE A 62 8.10 8.50 3.98
N ASN A 63 7.74 9.56 3.25
CA ASN A 63 8.37 10.88 3.43
C ASN A 63 7.80 11.61 4.66
N TYR A 64 8.41 11.39 5.82
CA TYR A 64 8.05 12.08 7.06
C TYR A 64 8.34 13.58 7.03
N LEU A 65 9.31 14.04 6.23
CA LEU A 65 9.72 15.45 6.17
C LEU A 65 8.73 16.30 5.38
N SER A 66 8.02 15.71 4.41
CA SER A 66 7.04 16.38 3.58
C SER A 66 5.63 15.79 3.78
N TYR A 67 5.25 15.62 5.06
CA TYR A 67 3.98 15.00 5.42
C TYR A 67 2.77 15.73 4.83
N ALA A 68 1.81 14.93 4.35
CA ALA A 68 0.48 15.33 3.95
C ALA A 68 -0.49 14.21 4.28
N ASN A 69 -1.68 14.58 4.73
CA ASN A 69 -2.75 13.63 5.04
C ASN A 69 -3.17 12.85 3.79
N PRO A 70 -3.66 11.61 3.94
CA PRO A 70 -4.29 10.90 2.83
C PRO A 70 -5.45 11.70 2.24
N ILE A 71 -5.56 11.67 0.91
CA ILE A 71 -6.60 12.38 0.16
C ILE A 71 -7.70 11.38 -0.19
N PRO A 72 -8.95 11.60 0.26
CA PRO A 72 -10.06 10.71 -0.04
C PRO A 72 -10.48 10.83 -1.49
N TYR A 73 -11.03 9.74 -2.04
CA TYR A 73 -11.39 9.67 -3.46
C TYR A 73 -12.30 10.81 -3.93
N LYS A 74 -13.22 11.32 -3.08
CA LYS A 74 -14.06 12.48 -3.41
C LYS A 74 -13.28 13.71 -3.93
N ASN A 75 -12.00 13.83 -3.54
CA ASN A 75 -11.11 14.93 -3.91
C ASN A 75 -10.13 14.54 -5.04
N TRP A 76 -10.33 13.43 -5.76
CA TRP A 76 -9.38 12.94 -6.76
C TRP A 76 -9.05 13.98 -7.85
N LYS A 77 -10.01 14.84 -8.22
CA LYS A 77 -9.82 15.90 -9.23
C LYS A 77 -8.82 16.98 -8.82
N SER A 78 -8.51 17.09 -7.53
CA SER A 78 -7.53 18.05 -7.02
C SER A 78 -6.10 17.53 -7.02
N ILE A 79 -5.89 16.23 -7.31
CA ILE A 79 -4.57 15.60 -7.27
C ILE A 79 -3.70 16.16 -8.39
N GLN A 80 -2.53 16.67 -8.03
CA GLN A 80 -1.53 17.20 -8.95
C GLN A 80 -0.14 16.64 -8.60
N TRP A 81 0.86 16.94 -9.44
CA TRP A 81 2.23 16.48 -9.20
C TRP A 81 2.81 16.91 -7.85
N ASP A 82 2.38 18.05 -7.30
CA ASP A 82 2.79 18.55 -5.99
C ASP A 82 2.31 17.65 -4.82
N ASP A 83 1.38 16.75 -5.07
CA ASP A 83 0.94 15.75 -4.10
C ASP A 83 1.77 14.47 -4.12
N PHE A 84 2.66 14.28 -5.10
CA PHE A 84 3.58 13.12 -5.17
C PHE A 84 4.83 13.39 -4.33
N ARG A 85 4.63 13.41 -3.01
CA ARG A 85 5.62 13.84 -2.00
C ARG A 85 6.52 12.71 -1.48
N GLY A 86 6.37 11.50 -1.98
CA GLY A 86 7.17 10.34 -1.59
C GLY A 86 8.66 10.49 -1.98
N LEU A 87 9.52 9.76 -1.26
CA LEU A 87 10.93 9.71 -1.59
C LEU A 87 11.12 8.82 -2.83
N LYS A 88 11.85 9.34 -3.82
CA LYS A 88 12.25 8.55 -4.99
C LYS A 88 13.21 7.46 -4.52
N MET A 89 12.99 6.22 -4.92
CA MET A 89 13.98 5.18 -4.64
C MET A 89 15.22 5.40 -5.53
N PRO A 90 16.43 5.07 -5.05
CA PRO A 90 17.58 5.05 -5.93
C PRO A 90 17.54 3.81 -6.83
N LYS A 91 17.70 4.03 -8.14
CA LYS A 91 17.86 3.02 -9.19
C LYS A 91 16.60 2.25 -9.63
N ASP A 92 15.39 2.73 -9.35
CA ASP A 92 14.28 2.21 -10.14
C ASP A 92 14.39 2.79 -11.55
N ASN A 93 14.54 1.91 -12.51
CA ASN A 93 14.33 2.21 -13.92
C ASN A 93 13.24 1.25 -14.37
N LEU A 94 12.18 1.77 -14.99
CA LEU A 94 11.26 0.94 -15.75
C LEU A 94 11.88 0.79 -17.15
N ASP A 95 12.45 -0.39 -17.42
CA ASP A 95 13.09 -0.75 -18.68
C ASP A 95 14.17 0.25 -19.18
N GLY A 96 14.92 0.83 -18.24
CA GLY A 96 15.97 1.79 -18.55
C GLY A 96 15.48 3.23 -18.73
N GLU A 97 14.17 3.47 -18.62
CA GLU A 97 13.58 4.81 -18.64
C GLU A 97 13.36 5.36 -17.22
N SER A 98 13.54 6.68 -17.10
CA SER A 98 13.31 7.45 -15.86
C SER A 98 11.95 8.16 -15.84
N LYS A 99 11.08 7.87 -16.82
CA LYS A 99 9.78 8.52 -17.02
C LYS A 99 8.67 7.64 -16.47
N PHE A 100 8.49 7.67 -15.17
CA PHE A 100 7.39 6.99 -14.51
C PHE A 100 7.10 7.65 -13.18
N ALA A 101 5.91 7.37 -12.68
CA ALA A 101 5.45 7.73 -11.37
C ALA A 101 4.85 6.48 -10.72
N PHE A 102 4.63 6.57 -9.41
CA PHE A 102 3.87 5.57 -8.69
C PHE A 102 2.96 6.27 -7.70
N ILE A 103 1.66 6.07 -7.87
CA ILE A 103 0.65 6.40 -6.89
C ILE A 103 0.51 5.27 -5.87
N HIS A 104 0.43 5.63 -4.59
CA HIS A 104 0.06 4.72 -3.53
C HIS A 104 -1.38 5.02 -3.10
N SER A 105 -2.29 4.13 -3.44
CA SER A 105 -3.68 4.15 -2.99
C SER A 105 -3.98 2.96 -2.08
N SER A 106 -4.97 3.10 -1.20
CA SER A 106 -5.40 2.01 -0.33
C SER A 106 -6.89 2.04 -0.04
N LEU A 107 -7.47 0.85 0.13
CA LEU A 107 -8.77 0.64 0.73
C LEU A 107 -8.68 0.69 2.27
N ILE A 108 -9.22 1.74 2.88
CA ILE A 108 -9.36 1.87 4.33
C ILE A 108 -10.73 1.37 4.75
N ILE A 109 -10.77 0.46 5.72
CA ILE A 109 -12.01 -0.14 6.23
C ILE A 109 -12.09 0.11 7.72
N ASN A 110 -13.09 0.89 8.16
CA ASN A 110 -13.36 1.15 9.57
C ASN A 110 -14.74 0.61 9.93
N LYS A 111 -14.81 -0.25 10.93
CA LYS A 111 -16.07 -0.76 11.47
C LYS A 111 -16.32 -0.18 12.86
N SER A 112 -17.51 0.37 13.04
CA SER A 112 -18.06 0.73 14.35
C SER A 112 -19.34 -0.05 14.64
N LYS A 113 -19.99 0.20 15.78
CA LYS A 113 -21.26 -0.46 16.13
C LYS A 113 -22.40 -0.10 15.18
N SER A 114 -22.42 1.13 14.68
CA SER A 114 -23.55 1.69 13.90
C SER A 114 -23.23 1.94 12.42
N LYS A 115 -21.98 1.80 12.00
CA LYS A 115 -21.58 2.01 10.60
C LYS A 115 -20.34 1.23 10.19
N ILE A 116 -20.24 0.97 8.89
CA ILE A 116 -19.05 0.48 8.20
C ILE A 116 -18.62 1.56 7.21
N GLU A 117 -17.37 1.99 7.28
CA GLU A 117 -16.78 2.94 6.34
C GLU A 117 -15.76 2.21 5.48
N ILE A 118 -15.89 2.35 4.17
CA ILE A 118 -14.96 1.80 3.19
C ILE A 118 -14.57 2.96 2.27
N GLU A 119 -13.32 3.38 2.31
CA GLU A 119 -12.85 4.54 1.57
C GLU A 119 -11.57 4.23 0.80
N ALA A 120 -11.54 4.63 -0.48
CA ALA A 120 -10.32 4.68 -1.25
C ALA A 120 -9.56 5.97 -0.91
N ASN A 121 -8.31 5.82 -0.48
CA ASN A 121 -7.44 6.94 -0.11
C ASN A 121 -6.14 6.92 -0.90
N PHE A 122 -5.75 8.09 -1.42
CA PHE A 122 -4.44 8.36 -2.01
C PHE A 122 -3.47 8.82 -0.91
N HIS A 123 -2.22 8.35 -0.93
CA HIS A 123 -1.20 8.66 0.07
C HIS A 123 -0.05 9.49 -0.55
N PRO A 124 -0.11 10.83 -0.46
CA PRO A 124 0.91 11.72 -0.98
C PRO A 124 2.35 11.34 -0.58
N CYS A 125 2.57 11.04 0.70
CA CYS A 125 3.91 10.79 1.27
C CYS A 125 4.54 9.46 0.83
N ARG A 126 3.79 8.61 0.14
CA ARG A 126 4.23 7.30 -0.36
C ARG A 126 4.26 7.23 -1.88
N SER A 127 3.79 8.30 -2.53
CA SER A 127 3.64 8.38 -3.97
C SER A 127 4.70 9.31 -4.53
N TYR A 128 5.40 8.92 -5.57
CA TYR A 128 6.53 9.69 -6.07
C TYR A 128 6.57 9.70 -7.60
N VAL A 129 7.26 10.68 -8.16
CA VAL A 129 7.46 10.83 -9.60
C VAL A 129 8.94 10.98 -9.92
N TYR A 130 9.48 10.18 -10.83
CA TYR A 130 10.90 10.27 -11.20
C TYR A 130 11.16 11.45 -12.13
N ASN A 131 10.42 11.56 -13.23
CA ASN A 131 10.50 12.65 -14.21
C ASN A 131 9.13 12.96 -14.79
N ASN A 132 8.72 14.24 -14.75
CA ASN A 132 7.43 14.73 -15.24
C ASN A 132 7.55 15.79 -16.36
N GLN A 133 8.68 15.86 -17.08
CA GLN A 133 8.92 16.95 -18.04
C GLN A 133 8.26 16.75 -19.42
N ILE A 134 8.11 15.51 -19.88
CA ILE A 134 7.54 15.16 -21.19
C ILE A 134 6.44 14.11 -20.93
N PHE A 135 5.20 14.37 -21.37
CA PHE A 135 4.00 13.56 -21.08
C PHE A 135 3.46 13.62 -19.63
N ALA A 136 3.73 14.73 -18.93
CA ALA A 136 3.27 14.97 -17.56
C ALA A 136 1.78 14.65 -17.37
N ASP A 137 0.92 15.12 -18.27
CA ASP A 137 -0.53 14.96 -18.12
C ASP A 137 -0.99 13.53 -18.34
N ARG A 138 -0.42 12.83 -19.34
CA ARG A 138 -0.75 11.42 -19.63
C ARG A 138 -0.30 10.50 -18.52
N LEU A 139 0.91 10.73 -18.00
CA LEU A 139 1.44 9.98 -16.87
C LEU A 139 0.65 10.27 -15.60
N LEU A 140 0.30 11.52 -15.32
CA LEU A 140 -0.54 11.86 -14.16
C LEU A 140 -1.91 11.18 -14.26
N THR A 141 -2.48 11.17 -15.47
CA THR A 141 -3.75 10.50 -15.73
C THR A 141 -3.61 8.99 -15.50
N HIS A 142 -2.52 8.37 -15.92
CA HIS A 142 -2.25 6.95 -15.66
C HIS A 142 -2.25 6.65 -14.15
N GLU A 143 -1.52 7.44 -13.38
CA GLU A 143 -1.50 7.33 -11.92
C GLU A 143 -2.88 7.55 -11.30
N ILE A 144 -3.64 8.56 -11.73
CA ILE A 144 -4.99 8.80 -11.23
C ILE A 144 -5.92 7.60 -11.51
N TYR A 145 -5.75 6.89 -12.64
CA TYR A 145 -6.56 5.71 -12.94
C TYR A 145 -6.24 4.49 -12.08
N HIS A 146 -5.02 4.36 -11.54
CA HIS A 146 -4.76 3.40 -10.46
C HIS A 146 -5.61 3.71 -9.22
N PHE A 147 -5.82 4.99 -8.89
CA PHE A 147 -6.71 5.38 -7.80
C PHE A 147 -8.19 5.11 -8.12
N HIS A 148 -8.62 5.28 -9.37
CA HIS A 148 -9.95 4.89 -9.84
C HIS A 148 -10.19 3.36 -9.71
N ILE A 149 -9.18 2.53 -9.98
CA ILE A 149 -9.25 1.07 -9.76
C ILE A 149 -9.45 0.74 -8.28
N THR A 150 -8.77 1.44 -7.37
CA THR A 150 -8.97 1.31 -5.92
C THR A 150 -10.41 1.65 -5.53
N GLU A 151 -10.95 2.78 -5.99
CA GLU A 151 -12.35 3.14 -5.70
C GLU A 151 -13.34 2.15 -6.32
N TYR A 152 -13.10 1.64 -7.52
CA TYR A 152 -13.94 0.60 -8.11
C TYR A 152 -14.02 -0.64 -7.20
N CYS A 153 -12.88 -1.08 -6.66
CA CYS A 153 -12.86 -2.17 -5.69
C CYS A 153 -13.56 -1.80 -4.37
N ALA A 154 -13.50 -0.53 -3.95
CA ALA A 154 -14.22 -0.01 -2.78
C ALA A 154 -15.74 -0.12 -2.99
N ARG A 155 -16.25 0.36 -4.14
CA ARG A 155 -17.67 0.31 -4.50
C ARG A 155 -18.18 -1.13 -4.60
N LEU A 156 -17.40 -2.05 -5.17
CA LEU A 156 -17.75 -3.47 -5.18
C LEU A 156 -17.84 -4.06 -3.77
N MET A 157 -16.91 -3.70 -2.87
CA MET A 157 -16.97 -4.15 -1.49
C MET A 157 -18.20 -3.60 -0.77
N ARG A 158 -18.53 -2.32 -0.97
CA ARG A 158 -19.74 -1.70 -0.41
C ARG A 158 -21.01 -2.39 -0.94
N LYS A 159 -21.07 -2.66 -2.24
CA LYS A 159 -22.15 -3.41 -2.89
C LYS A 159 -22.35 -4.78 -2.24
N ASP A 160 -21.28 -5.58 -2.11
CA ASP A 160 -21.37 -6.90 -1.48
C ASP A 160 -21.89 -6.81 -0.05
N ILE A 161 -21.46 -5.82 0.72
CA ILE A 161 -21.90 -5.64 2.12
C ILE A 161 -23.38 -5.29 2.18
N ILE A 162 -23.82 -4.29 1.41
CA ILE A 162 -25.21 -3.83 1.39
C ILE A 162 -26.13 -4.98 0.95
N GLU A 163 -25.82 -5.65 -0.16
CA GLU A 163 -26.64 -6.76 -0.64
C GLU A 163 -26.69 -7.95 0.34
N ASN A 164 -25.62 -8.21 1.10
CA ASN A 164 -25.65 -9.25 2.13
C ASN A 164 -26.52 -8.84 3.32
N ILE A 165 -26.45 -7.57 3.76
CA ILE A 165 -27.31 -7.04 4.84
C ILE A 165 -28.78 -7.12 4.45
N ASP A 166 -29.11 -6.72 3.22
CA ASP A 166 -30.49 -6.73 2.72
C ASP A 166 -31.07 -8.14 2.67
N ARG A 167 -30.24 -9.15 2.40
CA ARG A 167 -30.61 -10.58 2.44
C ARG A 167 -30.63 -11.16 3.86
N GLY A 168 -30.26 -10.39 4.88
CA GLY A 168 -30.17 -10.86 6.27
C GLY A 168 -28.98 -11.77 6.55
N GLY A 169 -27.95 -11.74 5.69
CA GLY A 169 -26.74 -12.54 5.84
C GLY A 169 -25.75 -11.95 6.85
N GLU A 170 -24.84 -12.79 7.34
CA GLU A 170 -23.71 -12.32 8.16
C GLU A 170 -22.55 -11.84 7.28
N ILE A 171 -21.89 -10.76 7.70
CA ILE A 171 -20.77 -10.17 6.96
C ILE A 171 -19.45 -10.56 7.61
N CYS A 172 -18.62 -11.31 6.86
CA CYS A 172 -17.22 -11.52 7.21
C CYS A 172 -16.33 -10.46 6.52
N LEU A 173 -16.01 -9.38 7.25
CA LEU A 173 -15.20 -8.28 6.69
C LEU A 173 -13.77 -8.70 6.31
N SER A 174 -13.17 -9.67 7.01
CA SER A 174 -11.83 -10.19 6.67
C SER A 174 -11.80 -10.87 5.31
N ASP A 175 -12.85 -11.62 4.98
CA ASP A 175 -12.95 -12.34 3.71
C ASP A 175 -13.18 -11.37 2.56
N LEU A 176 -14.09 -10.41 2.75
CA LEU A 176 -14.32 -9.35 1.78
C LEU A 176 -13.07 -8.50 1.55
N ARG A 177 -12.36 -8.14 2.64
CA ARG A 177 -11.07 -7.44 2.53
C ARG A 177 -10.08 -8.23 1.69
N THR A 178 -9.90 -9.52 1.98
CA THR A 178 -8.97 -10.38 1.23
C THR A 178 -9.36 -10.51 -0.23
N LYS A 179 -10.66 -10.70 -0.52
CA LYS A 179 -11.23 -10.77 -1.86
C LYS A 179 -10.93 -9.50 -2.66
N TYR A 180 -11.24 -8.34 -2.11
CA TYR A 180 -11.14 -7.07 -2.82
C TYR A 180 -9.71 -6.52 -2.90
N PHE A 181 -8.86 -6.78 -1.92
CA PHE A 181 -7.43 -6.43 -2.00
C PHE A 181 -6.74 -7.29 -3.07
N ARG A 182 -7.11 -8.58 -3.17
CA ARG A 182 -6.60 -9.44 -4.25
C ARG A 182 -7.09 -8.94 -5.61
N LYS A 183 -8.36 -8.56 -5.73
CA LYS A 183 -8.95 -8.05 -6.98
C LYS A 183 -8.28 -6.75 -7.42
N GLU A 184 -8.12 -5.80 -6.51
CA GLU A 184 -7.43 -4.54 -6.75
C GLU A 184 -6.01 -4.80 -7.28
N ARG A 185 -5.23 -5.62 -6.57
CA ARG A 185 -3.86 -5.96 -6.98
C ARG A 185 -3.79 -6.57 -8.38
N LEU A 186 -4.73 -7.44 -8.73
CA LEU A 186 -4.78 -8.04 -10.07
C LEU A 186 -5.12 -7.01 -11.14
N LEU A 187 -6.08 -6.12 -10.88
CA LEU A 187 -6.48 -5.07 -11.81
C LEU A 187 -5.37 -4.02 -12.02
N GLN A 188 -4.73 -3.55 -10.94
CA GLN A 188 -3.60 -2.62 -11.05
C GLN A 188 -2.46 -3.24 -11.87
N LYS A 189 -2.11 -4.49 -11.57
CA LYS A 189 -1.09 -5.23 -12.33
C LYS A 189 -1.45 -5.34 -13.82
N GLN A 190 -2.69 -5.73 -14.11
CA GLN A 190 -3.16 -5.87 -15.49
C GLN A 190 -3.14 -4.52 -16.23
N TYR A 191 -3.53 -3.45 -15.54
CA TYR A 191 -3.51 -2.09 -16.10
C TYR A 191 -2.09 -1.63 -16.45
N ASP A 192 -1.14 -1.83 -15.54
CA ASP A 192 0.29 -1.58 -15.78
C ASP A 192 0.81 -2.39 -16.98
N GLU A 193 0.53 -3.70 -17.02
CA GLU A 193 1.01 -4.60 -18.09
C GLU A 193 0.45 -4.22 -19.46
N GLU A 194 -0.86 -3.99 -19.57
CA GLU A 194 -1.50 -3.73 -20.86
C GLU A 194 -1.23 -2.32 -21.41
N THR A 195 -1.06 -1.34 -20.53
CA THR A 195 -0.68 0.02 -20.93
C THR A 195 0.82 0.19 -21.06
N TYR A 196 1.60 -0.84 -20.70
CA TYR A 196 3.04 -0.77 -20.53
C TYR A 196 3.43 0.46 -19.72
N HIS A 197 2.89 0.59 -18.50
CA HIS A 197 3.11 1.73 -17.60
C HIS A 197 2.91 3.10 -18.28
N SER A 198 1.76 3.32 -18.91
CA SER A 198 1.36 4.53 -19.67
C SER A 198 1.93 4.72 -21.09
N TYR A 199 2.88 3.88 -21.54
CA TYR A 199 3.50 4.06 -22.87
C TYR A 199 2.55 3.70 -24.04
N VAL A 200 1.59 2.78 -23.83
CA VAL A 200 0.59 2.39 -24.84
C VAL A 200 -0.70 3.18 -24.61
N TYR A 201 -0.71 4.43 -25.08
CA TYR A 201 -1.81 5.39 -24.83
C TYR A 201 -3.19 4.89 -25.28
N ALA A 202 -3.29 4.18 -26.41
CA ALA A 202 -4.56 3.61 -26.87
C ALA A 202 -5.16 2.60 -25.87
N LYS A 203 -4.30 1.78 -25.24
CA LYS A 203 -4.73 0.86 -24.18
C LYS A 203 -5.10 1.61 -22.92
N GLN A 204 -4.38 2.68 -22.60
CA GLN A 204 -4.72 3.54 -21.47
C GLN A 204 -6.14 4.11 -21.64
N ILE A 205 -6.47 4.70 -22.78
CA ILE A 205 -7.82 5.23 -23.06
C ILE A 205 -8.90 4.15 -22.94
N HIS A 206 -8.66 2.96 -23.49
CA HIS A 206 -9.61 1.85 -23.35
C HIS A 206 -9.88 1.48 -21.87
N TRP A 207 -8.83 1.47 -21.04
CA TRP A 207 -8.96 1.25 -19.61
C TRP A 207 -9.70 2.40 -18.92
N GLN A 208 -9.50 3.63 -19.36
CA GLN A 208 -10.21 4.78 -18.81
C GLN A 208 -11.72 4.64 -18.98
N GLU A 209 -12.15 4.43 -20.22
CA GLU A 209 -13.56 4.20 -20.56
C GLU A 209 -14.16 3.01 -19.80
N LYS A 210 -13.41 1.91 -19.70
CA LYS A 210 -13.81 0.71 -18.97
C LYS A 210 -14.02 1.00 -17.48
N ILE A 211 -13.07 1.65 -16.83
CA ILE A 211 -13.15 1.94 -15.39
C ILE A 211 -14.24 2.96 -15.10
N ASP A 212 -14.39 3.98 -15.95
CA ASP A 212 -15.45 4.98 -15.80
C ASP A 212 -16.83 4.35 -15.92
N SER A 213 -17.03 3.48 -16.92
CA SER A 213 -18.28 2.71 -17.08
C SER A 213 -18.57 1.84 -15.85
N LEU A 214 -17.55 1.17 -15.31
CA LEU A 214 -17.68 0.36 -14.11
C LEU A 214 -18.03 1.18 -12.87
N LEU A 215 -17.41 2.35 -12.70
CA LEU A 215 -17.73 3.27 -11.60
C LEU A 215 -19.16 3.79 -11.71
N ILE A 216 -19.59 4.21 -12.89
CA ILE A 216 -20.96 4.67 -13.18
C ILE A 216 -21.98 3.57 -12.86
N SER A 217 -21.71 2.32 -13.25
CA SER A 217 -22.59 1.18 -12.95
C SER A 217 -22.75 0.91 -11.45
N LEU A 218 -21.86 1.45 -10.62
CA LEU A 218 -21.84 1.32 -9.17
C LEU A 218 -22.11 2.65 -8.46
N GLU A 219 -22.74 3.63 -9.12
CA GLU A 219 -22.95 4.96 -8.54
C GLU A 219 -23.78 4.93 -7.25
N ASN A 220 -24.74 3.99 -7.13
CA ASN A 220 -25.50 3.77 -5.89
C ASN A 220 -24.63 3.35 -4.69
N TYR A 221 -23.38 2.96 -4.94
CA TYR A 221 -22.40 2.52 -3.93
C TYR A 221 -21.23 3.52 -3.79
N SER A 222 -21.39 4.76 -4.26
CA SER A 222 -20.35 5.80 -4.19
C SER A 222 -20.16 6.37 -2.77
N ASN A 223 -21.20 6.35 -1.92
CA ASN A 223 -21.09 6.80 -0.53
C ASN A 223 -20.20 5.84 0.28
N PRO A 224 -19.09 6.31 0.89
CA PRO A 224 -18.19 5.44 1.65
C PRO A 224 -18.77 4.89 2.96
N VAL A 225 -19.88 5.45 3.44
CA VAL A 225 -20.49 5.10 4.73
C VAL A 225 -21.73 4.24 4.55
N ILE A 226 -21.73 3.07 5.17
CA ILE A 226 -22.87 2.15 5.27
C ILE A 226 -23.39 2.20 6.70
N ILE A 227 -24.64 2.63 6.89
CA ILE A 227 -25.28 2.66 8.21
C ILE A 227 -25.84 1.27 8.53
N LEU A 228 -25.58 0.79 9.75
CA LEU A 228 -26.10 -0.47 10.27
C LEU A 228 -27.30 -0.16 11.18
N ASN A 229 -28.52 -0.40 10.71
CA ASN A 229 -29.73 -0.14 11.51
C ASN A 229 -29.92 -1.20 12.62
N GLU A 230 -30.45 -0.79 13.78
CA GLU A 230 -30.76 -1.66 14.93
C GLU A 230 -31.77 -2.78 14.62
N GLN A 231 -32.57 -2.64 13.56
CA GLN A 231 -33.52 -3.68 13.14
C GLN A 231 -32.84 -5.01 12.74
N HIS A 232 -31.57 -4.98 12.32
CA HIS A 232 -30.79 -6.20 12.06
C HIS A 232 -30.29 -6.87 13.35
N GLN A 233 -30.25 -6.16 14.47
CA GLN A 233 -29.88 -6.72 15.78
C GLN A 233 -31.09 -7.43 16.43
N ASN A 234 -32.31 -6.95 16.22
CA ASN A 234 -33.52 -7.58 16.77
C ASN A 234 -33.85 -8.95 16.15
N LYS A 235 -33.60 -9.16 14.84
CA LYS A 235 -33.71 -10.49 14.22
C LYS A 235 -32.72 -11.50 14.83
N LYS A 236 -31.56 -11.03 15.33
CA LYS A 236 -30.55 -11.88 15.97
C LYS A 236 -31.04 -12.46 17.32
N ASN A 237 -31.90 -11.73 18.02
CA ASN A 237 -32.47 -12.15 19.31
C ASN A 237 -33.69 -13.09 19.16
N GLU A 238 -34.35 -13.11 18.01
CA GLU A 238 -35.43 -14.07 17.73
C GLU A 238 -34.91 -15.42 17.25
N PHE A 239 -33.83 -15.46 16.47
CA PHE A 239 -33.23 -16.71 15.99
C PHE A 239 -32.37 -17.42 17.05
N SER A 240 -31.86 -16.72 18.07
CA SER A 240 -31.15 -17.36 19.19
C SER A 240 -32.07 -17.88 20.31
N LYS A 241 -33.40 -17.76 20.13
CA LYS A 241 -34.43 -18.23 21.07
C LYS A 241 -35.22 -19.44 20.55
N LYS A 242 -34.80 -20.03 19.43
CA LYS A 242 -35.25 -21.34 18.94
C LYS A 242 -34.11 -22.33 19.01
#